data_AF-A0A7V8EFQ9-F1
#
_entry.id   AF-A0A7V8EFQ9-F1
#
_cell.length_a   1.000
_cell.length_b   1.000
_cell.length_c   1.000
_cell.angle_alpha   90.00
_cell.angle_beta   90.00
_cell.angle_gamma   90.00
#
_symmetry.space_group_name_H-M   'P 1'
#
loop_
_entity.id
_entity.type
_entity.pdbx_description
1 polymer ?
#
loop_
_entity_poly.entity_id
_entity_poly.type
_entity_poly.pdbx_seq_one_letter_code
_entity_poly.pdbx_strand_id
1 'polypeptide(L)'
;MTTIASRTVTLSVTPMSPATHLDDEAVAYLVDHAMNRLQASMDSLIAQGMLSGSLIYQEHPPAVHLLWTIKVADSPAASPSLSRSLD
;
A
#
# COMPACT_ATOMS: atom_id res chain seq x y z
N MET A 1 -20.88 -21.13 11.03
CA MET A 1 -19.69 -21.10 10.17
C MET A 1 -19.28 -19.65 10.00
N THR A 2 -18.14 -19.24 10.52
CA THR A 2 -17.63 -17.87 10.40
C THR A 2 -16.73 -17.83 9.18
N THR A 3 -17.19 -17.19 8.10
CA THR A 3 -16.40 -17.04 6.87
C THR A 3 -15.27 -16.05 7.13
N ILE A 4 -14.02 -16.50 7.13
CA ILE A 4 -12.87 -15.60 7.20
C ILE A 4 -12.66 -15.04 5.79
N ALA A 5 -13.21 -13.85 5.55
CA ALA A 5 -12.90 -13.11 4.33
C ALA A 5 -11.42 -12.70 4.40
N SER A 6 -10.60 -13.27 3.51
CA SER A 6 -9.20 -12.85 3.36
C SER A 6 -9.17 -11.59 2.50
N ARG A 7 -8.61 -10.51 3.04
CA ARG A 7 -8.40 -9.25 2.34
C ARG A 7 -6.95 -9.15 1.89
N THR A 8 -6.75 -8.87 0.61
CA THR A 8 -5.42 -8.58 0.08
C THR A 8 -5.22 -7.07 0.11
N VAL A 9 -4.19 -6.63 0.83
CA VAL A 9 -3.80 -5.22 0.90
C VAL A 9 -2.52 -5.04 0.09
N THR A 10 -2.54 -4.14 -0.87
CA THR A 10 -1.38 -3.79 -1.70
C THR A 10 -0.96 -2.35 -1.37
N LEU A 11 0.25 -2.20 -0.84
CA LEU A 11 0.89 -0.90 -0.62
C LEU A 11 1.80 -0.59 -1.82
N SER A 12 1.74 0.63 -2.34
CA SER A 12 2.63 1.09 -3.41
C SER A 12 3.19 2.45 -3.04
N VAL A 13 4.51 2.63 -3.19
CA VAL A 13 5.21 3.89 -2.94
C VAL A 13 5.94 4.28 -4.22
N THR A 14 5.72 5.50 -4.68
CA THR A 14 6.30 6.02 -5.92
C THR A 14 7.00 7.35 -5.65
N PRO A 15 8.29 7.48 -5.99
CA PRO A 15 8.97 8.76 -5.89
C PRO A 15 8.41 9.75 -6.93
N MET A 16 7.94 10.91 -6.44
CA MET A 16 7.62 12.08 -7.27
C MET A 16 8.93 12.85 -7.49
N SER A 17 9.56 12.62 -8.63
CA SER A 17 10.74 13.38 -9.09
C SER A 17 10.44 14.88 -9.23
N PRO A 18 11.44 15.76 -9.02
CA PRO A 18 12.56 15.91 -9.96
C PRO A 18 13.88 15.46 -9.32
N ALA A 19 14.05 14.16 -9.12
CA ALA A 19 15.27 13.58 -8.57
C ALA A 19 16.38 13.45 -9.63
N THR A 20 16.56 14.46 -10.48
CA THR A 20 17.62 14.47 -11.52
C THR A 20 19.03 14.47 -10.91
N HIS A 21 19.16 14.56 -9.58
CA HIS A 21 20.41 14.67 -8.84
C HIS A 21 20.51 13.77 -7.59
N LEU A 22 19.52 12.93 -7.28
CA LEU A 22 19.67 11.96 -6.18
C LEU A 22 20.22 10.64 -6.73
N ASP A 23 21.20 10.08 -6.03
CA ASP A 23 21.66 8.72 -6.26
C ASP A 23 20.50 7.72 -6.13
N ASP A 24 20.40 6.78 -7.06
CA ASP A 24 19.37 5.74 -7.06
C ASP A 24 19.31 4.96 -5.73
N GLU A 25 20.46 4.80 -5.05
CA GLU A 25 20.54 4.18 -3.72
C GLU A 25 19.80 4.98 -2.63
N ALA A 26 19.91 6.31 -2.64
CA ALA A 26 19.22 7.16 -1.66
C ALA A 26 17.71 7.11 -1.86
N VAL A 27 17.25 7.11 -3.12
CA VAL A 27 15.83 6.95 -3.44
C VAL A 27 15.33 5.57 -3.01
N ALA A 28 16.08 4.50 -3.31
CA ALA A 28 15.71 3.14 -2.91
C ALA A 28 15.61 3.00 -1.38
N TYR A 29 16.57 3.56 -0.63
CA TYR A 29 16.54 3.57 0.83
C TYR A 29 15.31 4.30 1.36
N LEU A 30 14.99 5.47 0.83
CA LEU A 30 13.82 6.25 1.26
C LEU A 30 12.50 5.54 0.94
N VAL A 31 12.41 4.87 -0.20
CA VAL A 31 11.25 4.06 -0.58
C VAL A 31 11.08 2.89 0.38
N ASP A 32 12.14 2.15 0.69
CA ASP A 32 12.10 1.04 1.66
C ASP A 32 11.71 1.53 3.06
N HIS A 33 12.33 2.62 3.52
CA HIS A 33 12.03 3.23 4.80
C HIS A 33 10.56 3.71 4.88
N ALA A 34 10.05 4.32 3.81
CA ALA A 34 8.65 4.72 3.71
C ALA A 34 7.72 3.51 3.72
N MET A 35 8.03 2.44 2.99
CA MET A 35 7.26 1.20 2.99
C MET A 35 7.16 0.59 4.39
N ASN A 36 8.27 0.47 5.11
CA ASN A 36 8.31 -0.07 6.47
C ASN A 36 7.44 0.75 7.44
N ARG A 37 7.53 2.09 7.39
CA ARG A 37 6.69 2.96 8.25
C ARG A 37 5.20 2.86 7.90
N LEU A 38 4.87 2.83 6.61
CA LEU A 38 3.48 2.74 6.15
C LEU A 38 2.88 1.37 6.47
N GLN A 39 3.66 0.29 6.34
CA GLN A 39 3.23 -1.06 6.71
C GLN A 39 2.93 -1.16 8.21
N ALA A 40 3.78 -0.58 9.07
CA ALA A 40 3.54 -0.52 10.51
C ALA A 40 2.30 0.30 10.88
N SER A 41 1.92 1.26 10.04
CA SER A 41 0.77 2.15 10.26
C SER A 41 -0.47 1.73 9.45
N MET A 42 -0.41 0.64 8.70
CA MET A 42 -1.36 0.33 7.63
C MET A 42 -2.78 0.11 8.16
N ASP A 43 -2.92 -0.64 9.26
CA ASP A 43 -4.23 -0.86 9.90
C ASP A 43 -4.87 0.44 10.36
N SER A 44 -4.07 1.36 10.93
CA SER A 44 -4.57 2.65 11.39
C SER A 44 -4.99 3.56 10.23
N LEU A 45 -4.20 3.57 9.15
CA LEU A 45 -4.51 4.33 7.93
C LEU A 45 -5.82 3.83 7.30
N ILE A 46 -5.98 2.51 7.17
CA ILE A 46 -7.20 1.89 6.64
C ILE A 46 -8.39 2.18 7.54
N ALA A 47 -8.24 2.06 8.87
CA ALA A 47 -9.31 2.36 9.83
C ALA A 47 -9.75 3.83 9.77
N GLN A 48 -8.84 4.74 9.45
CA GLN A 48 -9.12 6.16 9.24
C GLN A 48 -9.65 6.48 7.83
N GLY A 49 -9.72 5.49 6.94
CA GLY A 49 -10.14 5.69 5.54
C GLY A 49 -9.07 6.36 4.66
N MET A 50 -7.83 6.44 5.12
CA MET A 50 -6.71 6.99 4.35
C MET A 50 -6.08 5.92 3.47
N LEU A 51 -6.35 5.98 2.17
CA LEU A 51 -5.84 5.04 1.17
C LEU A 51 -4.74 5.64 0.28
N SER A 52 -4.40 6.90 0.46
CA SER A 52 -3.32 7.55 -0.29
C SER A 52 -2.79 8.75 0.46
N GLY A 53 -1.53 9.09 0.23
CA GLY A 53 -0.93 10.31 0.77
C GLY A 53 0.43 10.59 0.18
N SER A 54 1.15 11.51 0.82
CA SER A 54 2.52 11.86 0.47
C SER A 54 3.41 11.88 1.71
N LEU A 55 4.69 11.59 1.50
CA LEU A 55 5.77 11.73 2.47
C LEU A 55 6.82 12.64 1.85
N ILE A 56 7.32 13.60 2.64
CA ILE A 56 8.32 14.57 2.19
C ILE A 56 9.53 14.45 3.09
N TYR A 57 10.66 14.06 2.52
CA TYR A 57 11.94 13.96 3.23
C TYR A 57 12.76 15.22 2.94
N GLN A 58 12.72 16.15 3.89
CA GLN A 58 13.42 17.44 3.80
C GLN A 58 14.91 17.36 4.19
N GLU A 59 15.34 16.24 4.78
CA GLU A 59 16.72 16.01 5.22
C GLU A 59 17.70 15.79 4.06
N HIS A 60 17.18 15.55 2.84
CA HIS A 60 17.97 15.44 1.61
C HIS A 60 17.74 16.68 0.74
N PRO A 61 18.80 17.37 0.28
CA PRO A 61 18.70 18.36 -0.80
C PRO A 61 19.00 17.70 -2.16
N PRO A 62 18.07 17.71 -3.14
CA PRO A 62 16.72 18.27 -3.09
C PRO A 62 15.73 17.41 -2.28
N ALA A 63 14.72 18.06 -1.70
CA ALA A 63 13.70 17.37 -0.90
C ALA A 63 13.04 16.26 -1.72
N VAL A 64 12.93 15.07 -1.13
CA VAL A 64 12.37 13.90 -1.81
C VAL A 64 10.90 13.79 -1.47
N HIS A 65 10.06 13.85 -2.51
CA HIS A 65 8.63 13.65 -2.40
C HIS A 65 8.28 12.22 -2.79
N LEU A 66 7.66 11.47 -1.89
CA LEU A 66 7.14 10.13 -2.16
C LEU A 66 5.61 10.17 -2.09
N LEU A 67 4.95 9.62 -3.10
CA LEU A 67 3.53 9.32 -3.03
C LEU A 67 3.34 7.89 -2.56
N TRP A 68 2.31 7.64 -1.78
CA TRP A 68 1.93 6.29 -1.41
C TRP A 68 0.44 6.06 -1.60
N THR A 69 0.08 4.82 -1.92
CA THR A 69 -1.30 4.37 -2.10
C THR A 69 -1.49 2.98 -1.51
N ILE A 70 -2.67 2.73 -0.95
CA ILE A 70 -3.11 1.46 -0.38
C ILE A 70 -4.32 1.01 -1.19
N LYS A 71 -4.25 -0.18 -1.77
CA LYS A 71 -5.38 -0.83 -2.43
C LYS A 71 -5.82 -2.00 -1.58
N VAL A 72 -7.09 -2.02 -1.20
CA VAL A 72 -7.71 -3.13 -0.48
C VAL A 72 -8.60 -3.87 -1.48
N ALA A 73 -8.31 -5.14 -1.71
CA ALA A 73 -9.14 -6.03 -2.49
C ALA A 73 -9.67 -7.13 -1.58
N ASP A 74 -10.99 -7.24 -1.47
CA ASP A 74 -11.62 -8.43 -0.90
C ASP A 74 -11.46 -9.57 -1.92
N SER A 75 -10.84 -10.68 -1.51
CA SER A 75 -10.95 -11.90 -2.31
C SER A 75 -12.41 -12.35 -2.29
N PRO A 76 -13.05 -12.62 -3.45
CA PRO A 76 -14.41 -13.12 -3.44
C PRO A 76 -14.40 -14.44 -2.66
N ALA A 77 -15.20 -14.49 -1.58
CA ALA A 77 -15.46 -15.74 -0.89
C ALA A 77 -15.90 -16.75 -1.95
N ALA A 78 -15.20 -17.88 -2.04
CA ALA A 78 -15.57 -18.95 -2.95
C ALA A 78 -17.06 -19.23 -2.74
N SER A 79 -17.87 -18.85 -3.72
CA SER A 79 -19.31 -19.06 -3.64
C SER A 79 -19.52 -20.57 -3.53
N PRO A 80 -20.22 -21.09 -2.50
CA PRO A 80 -20.56 -22.50 -2.50
C PRO A 80 -21.47 -22.73 -3.69
N SER A 81 -20.94 -23.38 -4.74
CA SER A 81 -21.74 -23.87 -5.86
C SER A 81 -22.73 -24.90 -5.32
N LEU A 82 -23.91 -24.43 -4.93
CA LEU A 82 -25.07 -25.27 -4.69
C LEU A 82 -25.56 -25.76 -6.06
N SER A 83 -24.92 -26.81 -6.58
CA SER A 83 -25.48 -27.63 -7.65
C SER A 83 -26.68 -28.38 -7.07
N ARG A 84 -27.85 -27.73 -7.09
CA ARG A 84 -29.12 -28.41 -6.87
C ARG A 84 -29.39 -29.27 -8.10
N SER A 85 -28.92 -30.51 -8.07
CA SER A 85 -29.44 -31.55 -8.97
C SER A 85 -30.93 -31.69 -8.68
N LEU A 86 -31.74 -31.33 -9.66
CA LEU A 86 -33.16 -31.62 -9.70
C LEU A 86 -33.30 -32.75 -10.74
N ASP A 87 -33.29 -33.99 -10.27
CA ASP A 87 -33.81 -35.16 -10.99
C ASP A 87 -34.59 -36.00 -9.97
#